data_AF-A0A4P7W2Q0-F1
#
_entry.id   AF-A0A4P7W2Q0-F1
#
_cell.length_a   1.000
_cell.length_b   1.000
_cell.length_c   1.000
_cell.angle_alpha   90.00
_cell.angle_beta   90.00
_cell.angle_gamma   90.00
#
_symmetry.space_group_name_H-M   'P 1'
#
loop_
_entity.id
_entity.type
_entity.pdbx_description
1 polymer ?
#
loop_
_entity_poly.entity_id
_entity_poly.type
_entity_poly.pdbx_seq_one_letter_code
_entity_poly.pdbx_strand_id
1 'polypeptide(L)'
;MVTKQVIDKIYKLYKRPPASPDELNLGLLFTHALENHGIVIDENDLYIGSVDPRSPFAAIPLRHIHEILEFETCLAIVLRNSMIFLNKHNSDVNVHRRMDEPSVWSRLKMSLAKKRDTASESR
;
A
#
# COMPACT_ATOMS: atom_id res chain seq x y z
N MET A 1 -16.13 -7.96 0.93
CA MET A 1 -15.61 -6.92 1.86
C MET A 1 -14.25 -7.37 2.41
N VAL A 2 -13.17 -6.63 2.18
CA VAL A 2 -11.82 -7.00 2.68
C VAL A 2 -11.70 -6.57 4.15
N THR A 3 -11.51 -7.52 5.06
CA THR A 3 -11.45 -7.23 6.49
C THR A 3 -10.07 -6.74 6.93
N LYS A 4 -9.98 -6.00 8.03
CA LYS A 4 -8.70 -5.56 8.61
C LYS A 4 -7.73 -6.73 8.85
N GLN A 5 -8.23 -7.87 9.31
CA GLN A 5 -7.41 -9.06 9.54
C GLN A 5 -6.80 -9.61 8.24
N VAL A 6 -7.52 -9.53 7.13
CA VAL A 6 -7.01 -9.94 5.81
C VAL A 6 -5.94 -8.95 5.33
N ILE A 7 -6.20 -7.64 5.46
CA ILE A 7 -5.22 -6.59 5.14
C ILE A 7 -3.92 -6.79 5.93
N ASP A 8 -4.01 -7.01 7.24
CA ASP A 8 -2.84 -7.22 8.10
C ASP A 8 -2.05 -8.47 7.71
N LYS A 9 -2.72 -9.53 7.24
CA LYS A 9 -2.08 -10.74 6.71
C LYS A 9 -1.36 -10.47 5.40
N ILE A 10 -1.99 -9.75 4.46
CA ILE A 10 -1.41 -9.38 3.17
C ILE A 10 -0.11 -8.58 3.37
N TYR A 11 -0.11 -7.57 4.24
CA TYR A 11 1.12 -6.82 4.56
C TYR A 11 2.24 -7.70 5.12
N LYS A 12 1.89 -8.78 5.85
CA LYS A 12 2.88 -9.71 6.40
C LYS A 12 3.40 -10.71 5.38
N LEU A 13 2.57 -11.12 4.42
CA LEU A 13 2.95 -12.02 3.33
C LEU A 13 3.82 -11.27 2.32
N TYR A 14 3.37 -10.09 1.89
CA TYR A 14 4.00 -9.29 0.85
C TYR A 14 4.80 -8.14 1.46
N LYS A 15 5.79 -8.46 2.30
CA LYS A 15 6.66 -7.45 2.96
C LYS A 15 7.67 -6.80 2.01
N ARG A 16 8.02 -7.48 0.91
CA ARG A 16 9.00 -7.05 -0.08
C ARG A 16 8.39 -7.19 -1.47
N PRO A 17 8.79 -6.34 -2.42
CA PRO A 17 8.43 -6.53 -3.81
C PRO A 17 9.09 -7.79 -4.40
N PRO A 18 8.57 -8.32 -5.51
CA PRO A 18 9.23 -9.37 -6.28
C PRO A 18 10.59 -8.90 -6.80
N ALA A 19 11.39 -9.85 -7.31
CA ALA A 19 12.72 -9.52 -7.84
C ALA A 19 12.64 -8.70 -9.14
N SER A 20 11.63 -8.98 -9.97
CA SER A 20 11.29 -8.23 -11.19
C SER A 20 9.79 -7.91 -11.23
N PRO A 21 9.38 -6.75 -11.79
CA PRO A 21 7.98 -6.48 -12.13
C PRO A 21 7.31 -7.56 -12.98
N ASP A 22 8.06 -8.34 -13.77
CA ASP A 22 7.52 -9.39 -14.62
C ASP A 22 6.87 -10.55 -13.84
N GLU A 23 7.18 -10.67 -12.55
CA GLU A 23 6.55 -11.65 -11.65
C GLU A 23 5.17 -11.18 -11.15
N LEU A 24 4.82 -9.91 -11.36
CA LEU A 24 3.51 -9.37 -10.96
C LEU A 24 2.42 -9.90 -11.89
N ASN A 25 1.27 -10.22 -11.33
CA ASN A 25 0.09 -10.60 -12.10
C ASN A 25 -0.61 -9.35 -12.69
N LEU A 26 0.07 -8.62 -13.58
CA LEU A 26 -0.42 -7.42 -14.25
C LEU A 26 -1.68 -7.71 -15.09
N GLY A 27 -1.84 -8.95 -15.56
CA GLY A 27 -3.01 -9.41 -16.32
C GLY A 27 -4.33 -9.10 -15.61
N LEU A 28 -4.37 -9.20 -14.28
CA LEU A 28 -5.56 -8.89 -13.49
C LEU A 28 -6.06 -7.47 -13.70
N LEU A 29 -5.15 -6.50 -13.84
CA LEU A 29 -5.52 -5.10 -14.04
C LEU A 29 -6.27 -4.89 -15.35
N PHE A 30 -5.83 -5.57 -16.40
CA PHE A 30 -6.48 -5.51 -17.71
C PHE A 30 -7.82 -6.24 -17.71
N THR A 31 -7.93 -7.34 -16.98
CA THR A 31 -9.19 -8.12 -16.88
C THR A 31 -10.28 -7.39 -16.11
N HIS A 32 -9.95 -6.68 -15.02
CA HIS A 32 -10.98 -6.16 -14.11
C HIS A 32 -10.98 -4.65 -13.89
N ALA A 33 -9.91 -3.93 -14.26
CA ALA A 33 -9.79 -2.50 -13.97
C ALA A 33 -9.66 -1.62 -15.22
N LEU A 34 -9.45 -2.18 -16.41
CA LEU A 34 -9.24 -1.41 -17.63
C LEU A 34 -10.42 -0.46 -17.94
N GLU A 35 -11.65 -0.98 -17.92
CA GLU A 35 -12.85 -0.21 -18.28
C GLU A 35 -13.19 0.88 -17.24
N ASN A 36 -13.07 0.57 -15.96
CA ASN A 36 -13.56 1.43 -14.87
C ASN A 36 -12.51 2.41 -14.34
N HIS A 37 -11.23 2.07 -14.44
CA HIS A 37 -10.16 2.80 -13.75
C HIS A 37 -9.17 3.49 -14.67
N GLY A 38 -9.24 3.29 -15.99
CA GLY A 38 -8.31 3.90 -16.93
C GLY A 38 -6.87 3.47 -16.68
N ILE A 39 -6.66 2.15 -16.60
CA ILE A 39 -5.34 1.57 -16.34
C ILE A 39 -4.45 1.73 -17.59
N VAL A 40 -3.27 2.32 -17.39
CA VAL A 40 -2.21 2.39 -18.39
C VAL A 40 -0.91 1.95 -17.74
N ILE A 41 -0.15 1.08 -18.41
CA ILE A 41 1.22 0.77 -18.03
C ILE A 41 2.12 1.37 -19.10
N ASP A 42 3.05 2.22 -18.68
CA ASP A 42 4.04 2.83 -19.56
C ASP A 42 5.43 2.69 -18.94
N GLU A 43 6.36 2.15 -19.71
CA GLU A 43 7.70 1.72 -19.31
C GLU A 43 7.75 0.98 -17.96
N ASN A 44 7.86 1.71 -16.85
CA ASN A 44 8.02 1.18 -15.50
C ASN A 44 6.99 1.70 -14.51
N ASP A 45 5.95 2.39 -14.98
CA ASP A 45 4.93 3.03 -14.15
C ASP A 45 3.53 2.55 -14.51
N LEU A 46 2.73 2.31 -13.47
CA LEU A 46 1.30 2.04 -13.54
C LEU A 46 0.53 3.34 -13.29
N TYR A 47 -0.30 3.74 -14.23
CA TYR A 47 -1.19 4.89 -14.14
C TYR A 47 -2.64 4.43 -13.90
N ILE A 48 -3.34 5.15 -13.02
CA ILE A 48 -4.72 4.86 -12.62
C ILE A 48 -5.58 6.11 -12.87
N GLY A 49 -6.24 6.19 -14.02
CA GLY A 49 -7.02 7.37 -14.44
C GLY A 49 -8.21 7.74 -13.55
N SER A 50 -8.74 6.78 -12.77
CA SER A 50 -9.79 7.03 -11.77
C SER A 50 -9.29 7.68 -10.46
N VAL A 51 -7.97 7.86 -10.31
CA VAL A 51 -7.37 8.57 -9.18
C VAL A 51 -7.04 10.01 -9.58
N ASP A 52 -7.29 10.97 -8.69
CA ASP A 52 -6.92 12.38 -8.89
C ASP A 52 -5.42 12.46 -9.30
N PRO A 53 -5.05 13.09 -10.43
CA PRO A 53 -3.67 13.20 -10.89
C PRO A 53 -2.70 13.85 -9.89
N ARG A 54 -3.20 14.63 -8.92
CA ARG A 54 -2.40 15.24 -7.84
C ARG A 54 -2.08 14.25 -6.72
N SER A 55 -2.78 13.11 -6.67
CA SER A 55 -2.56 12.04 -5.71
C SER A 55 -1.27 11.29 -6.02
N PRO A 56 -0.49 10.90 -5.00
CA PRO A 56 0.68 10.04 -5.19
C PRO A 56 0.31 8.60 -5.62
N PHE A 57 -0.98 8.27 -5.68
CA PHE A 57 -1.47 6.97 -6.14
C PHE A 57 -1.98 6.98 -7.59
N ALA A 58 -1.90 8.12 -8.29
CA ALA A 58 -2.27 8.21 -9.69
C ALA A 58 -1.23 7.57 -10.63
N ALA A 59 0.05 7.59 -10.23
CA ALA A 59 1.16 6.97 -10.94
C ALA A 59 2.06 6.24 -9.94
N ILE A 60 2.33 4.96 -10.20
CA ILE A 60 3.01 4.06 -9.27
C ILE A 60 4.10 3.31 -10.03
N PRO A 61 5.38 3.46 -9.63
CA PRO A 61 6.43 2.62 -10.18
C PRO A 61 6.16 1.15 -9.91
N LEU A 62 6.21 0.31 -10.95
CA LEU A 62 5.96 -1.13 -10.84
C LEU A 62 6.87 -1.80 -9.81
N ARG A 63 8.13 -1.34 -9.67
CA ARG A 63 9.08 -1.79 -8.64
C ARG A 63 8.62 -1.56 -7.19
N HIS A 64 7.63 -0.70 -6.97
CA HIS A 64 7.05 -0.43 -5.65
C HIS A 64 5.80 -1.28 -5.38
N ILE A 65 5.28 -1.98 -6.39
CA ILE A 65 4.17 -2.91 -6.25
C ILE A 65 4.72 -4.22 -5.70
N HIS A 66 4.14 -4.66 -4.59
CA HIS A 66 4.52 -5.91 -3.94
C HIS A 66 3.71 -7.09 -4.45
N GLU A 67 2.45 -6.87 -4.79
CA GLU A 67 1.55 -7.87 -5.37
C GLU A 67 0.28 -7.21 -5.92
N ILE A 68 -0.40 -7.90 -6.83
CA ILE A 68 -1.77 -7.59 -7.27
C ILE A 68 -2.67 -8.77 -6.94
N LEU A 69 -3.70 -8.52 -6.11
CA LEU A 69 -4.61 -9.56 -5.62
C LEU A 69 -6.02 -9.33 -6.11
N GLU A 70 -6.68 -10.41 -6.50
CA GLU A 70 -8.10 -10.39 -6.85
C GLU A 70 -8.97 -10.75 -5.64
N PHE A 71 -9.98 -9.93 -5.37
CA PHE A 71 -11.08 -10.22 -4.47
C PHE A 71 -12.40 -10.22 -5.24
N GLU A 72 -13.46 -10.69 -4.60
CA GLU A 72 -14.80 -10.77 -5.21
C GLU A 72 -15.24 -9.44 -5.86
N THR A 73 -15.17 -8.33 -5.13
CA THR A 73 -15.69 -7.02 -5.57
C THR A 73 -14.63 -6.00 -5.95
N CYS A 74 -13.33 -6.31 -5.78
CA CYS A 74 -12.24 -5.36 -6.04
C CYS A 74 -10.93 -6.06 -6.40
N LEU A 75 -10.02 -5.31 -7.03
CA LEU A 75 -8.61 -5.63 -7.10
C LEU A 75 -7.86 -4.87 -6.01
N ALA A 76 -6.84 -5.48 -5.41
CA ALA A 76 -5.94 -4.82 -4.48
C ALA A 76 -4.54 -4.73 -5.07
N ILE A 77 -4.03 -3.52 -5.24
CA ILE A 77 -2.63 -3.24 -5.55
C ILE A 77 -1.90 -3.04 -4.22
N VAL A 78 -1.01 -3.97 -3.89
CA VAL A 78 -0.28 -3.98 -2.62
C VAL A 78 1.01 -3.19 -2.77
N LEU A 79 1.19 -2.20 -1.91
CA LEU A 79 2.40 -1.40 -1.77
C LEU A 79 3.00 -1.63 -0.38
N ARG A 80 4.21 -1.09 -0.15
CA ARG A 80 4.93 -1.24 1.13
C ARG A 80 4.10 -0.86 2.37
N ASN A 81 3.51 0.34 2.35
CA ASN A 81 2.77 0.92 3.50
C ASN A 81 1.31 1.27 3.15
N SER A 82 0.84 0.87 1.98
CA SER A 82 -0.51 1.18 1.50
C SER A 82 -1.04 0.05 0.62
N MET A 83 -2.35 -0.06 0.53
CA MET A 83 -3.05 -0.92 -0.44
C MET A 83 -4.10 -0.07 -1.14
N ILE A 84 -4.13 -0.15 -2.46
CA ILE A 84 -5.11 0.53 -3.29
C ILE A 84 -6.13 -0.51 -3.72
N PHE A 85 -7.39 -0.26 -3.43
CA PHE A 85 -8.51 -1.10 -3.81
C PHE A 85 -9.26 -0.44 -4.97
N LEU A 86 -9.31 -1.14 -6.09
CA LEU A 86 -10.01 -0.75 -7.32
C LEU A 86 -11.31 -1.56 -7.42
N ASN A 87 -12.46 -0.91 -7.44
CA ASN A 87 -13.76 -1.60 -7.53
C ASN A 87 -13.97 -2.22 -8.92
N LYS A 88 -14.42 -3.47 -8.99
CA LYS A 88 -14.63 -4.14 -10.29
C LYS A 88 -15.85 -3.64 -11.07
N HIS A 89 -16.75 -2.90 -10.43
CA HIS A 89 -18.06 -2.55 -10.98
C HIS A 89 -18.25 -1.04 -11.20
N ASN A 90 -17.36 -0.21 -10.69
CA ASN A 90 -17.41 1.24 -10.84
C ASN A 90 -16.00 1.85 -10.70
N SER A 91 -15.87 3.16 -10.84
CA SER A 91 -14.59 3.87 -10.76
C SER A 91 -14.13 4.17 -9.32
N ASP A 92 -14.78 3.63 -8.28
CA ASP A 92 -14.42 3.94 -6.89
C ASP A 92 -13.06 3.36 -6.53
N VAL A 93 -12.19 4.22 -5.98
CA VAL A 93 -10.87 3.84 -5.48
C VAL A 93 -10.80 4.09 -3.98
N ASN A 94 -10.38 3.07 -3.23
CA ASN A 94 -10.16 3.17 -1.80
C ASN A 94 -8.69 2.90 -1.47
N VAL A 95 -8.06 3.78 -0.69
CA VAL A 95 -6.67 3.58 -0.28
C VAL A 95 -6.61 3.29 1.21
N HIS A 96 -6.20 2.08 1.56
CA HIS A 96 -5.83 1.76 2.92
C HIS A 96 -4.37 2.16 3.15
N ARG A 97 -4.11 2.97 4.18
CA ARG A 97 -2.75 3.31 4.62
C ARG A 97 -2.48 2.65 5.95
N ARG A 98 -1.38 1.93 6.03
CA ARG A 98 -0.88 1.43 7.30
C ARG A 98 -0.40 2.61 8.12
N MET A 99 -1.12 2.95 9.19
CA MET A 99 -0.54 3.83 10.21
C MET A 99 0.54 3.01 10.89
N ASP A 100 1.79 3.44 10.77
CA ASP A 100 2.88 2.85 11.55
C ASP A 100 2.56 3.07 13.03
N GLU A 101 2.14 2.02 13.74
CA GLU A 101 2.15 2.07 15.19
C GLU A 101 3.60 2.36 15.62
N PRO A 102 3.83 3.29 16.56
CA PRO A 102 5.17 3.59 17.03
C PRO A 102 5.82 2.29 17.47
N SER A 103 6.92 1.93 16.79
CA SER A 103 7.68 0.72 17.07
C SER A 103 7.95 0.60 18.57
N VAL A 104 8.00 -0.62 19.08
CA VAL A 104 8.35 -0.91 20.48
C VAL A 104 9.70 -0.25 20.84
N TRP A 105 10.61 -0.14 19.87
CA TRP A 105 11.86 0.61 19.96
C TRP A 105 11.68 2.12 20.13
N SER A 106 10.69 2.71 19.46
CA SER A 106 10.32 4.12 19.61
C SER A 106 9.79 4.40 21.01
N ARG A 107 8.98 3.50 21.57
CA ARG A 107 8.49 3.56 22.95
C ARG A 107 9.64 3.44 23.97
N LEU A 108 10.59 2.54 23.72
CA LEU A 108 11.79 2.36 24.55
C LEU A 108 12.70 3.60 24.52
N LYS A 109 12.95 4.18 23.34
CA LYS A 109 13.72 5.44 23.20
C LYS A 109 13.05 6.61 23.91
N MET A 110 11.72 6.74 23.84
CA MET A 110 11.00 7.77 24.60
C MET A 110 11.14 7.59 26.12
N SER A 111 11.09 6.35 26.62
CA SER A 111 11.29 6.06 28.04
C SER A 111 12.73 6.39 28.50
N LEU A 112 13.72 6.07 27.68
CA LEU A 112 15.13 6.39 27.94
C LEU A 112 15.43 7.89 27.88
N ALA A 113 14.77 8.63 26.98
CA ALA A 113 14.86 10.09 26.91
C ALA A 113 14.25 10.74 28.16
N LYS A 114 13.04 10.32 28.56
CA LYS A 114 12.34 10.82 29.75
C LYS A 114 13.12 10.62 31.05
N LYS A 115 13.93 9.55 31.13
CA LYS A 115 14.78 9.25 32.31
C LYS A 115 16.05 10.11 32.39
N ARG A 116 16.47 10.74 31.28
CA ARG A 116 17.62 11.65 31.26
C ARG A 116 17.24 13.05 31.71
N ASP A 117 16.05 13.51 31.36
CA ASP A 117 15.58 14.85 31.75
C ASP A 117 15.37 14.95 33.26
N THR A 118 14.79 13.92 33.89
CA THR A 118 14.58 13.87 35.35
C THR A 118 15.87 13.73 36.17
N ALA A 119 16.95 13.24 35.57
CA ALA A 119 18.26 13.15 36.22
C ALA A 119 19.06 14.46 36.15
N SER A 120 18.66 15.41 35.29
CA SER A 120 19.33 16.72 35.18
C SER A 120 18.76 17.79 36.10
N GLU A 121 17.54 17.60 36.62
CA GLU A 121 16.86 18.53 37.56
C GLU A 121 17.18 18.27 39.05
N SER A 122 18.08 17.32 39.36
CA SER A 122 18.44 16.94 40.74
C SER A 122 19.87 17.34 41.16
N ARG A 123 20.42 18.40 40.56
CA ARG A 123 21.69 19.02 40.98
C ARG A 123 21.52 20.49 41.32
#